data_AF-A0A930Y4X1-F1
#
_entry.id   AF-A0A930Y4X1-F1
#
_cell.length_a   1.000
_cell.length_b   1.000
_cell.length_c   1.000
_cell.angle_alpha   90.00
_cell.angle_beta   90.00
_cell.angle_gamma   90.00
#
_symmetry.space_group_name_H-M   'P 1'
#
loop_
_entity.id
_entity.type
_entity.pdbx_description
1 polymer ?
#
loop_
_entity_poly.entity_id
_entity_poly.type
_entity_poly.pdbx_seq_one_letter_code
_entity_poly.pdbx_strand_id
1 'polypeptide(L)'
;MRQTTFWMQRLPRVPDTTAPAAPTGLAADNSGTNTVISGKAEPNSKVVIDGKEYPVNAAGDFSADLGKKLSNGETVEVKAKDASDNLSDAKHYHGTRHHCTGSANRLTADNSGTNNRD
;
A
#
# COMPACT_ATOMS: atom_id res chain seq x y z
N MET A 1 -38.11 50.58 -6.00
CA MET A 1 -38.02 49.91 -4.70
C MET A 1 -36.85 48.93 -4.76
N ARG A 2 -35.82 49.12 -3.92
CA ARG A 2 -34.59 48.32 -3.96
C ARG A 2 -34.84 47.03 -3.19
N GLN A 3 -35.01 45.91 -3.89
CA GLN A 3 -34.97 44.60 -3.28
C GLN A 3 -33.50 44.20 -3.11
N THR A 4 -33.01 44.33 -1.88
CA THR A 4 -31.79 43.72 -1.36
C THR A 4 -32.07 42.31 -0.85
N THR A 5 -31.04 41.46 -0.77
CA THR A 5 -31.01 40.09 -0.19
C THR A 5 -31.55 39.01 -1.16
N PHE A 6 -30.90 37.87 -1.43
CA PHE A 6 -30.11 36.96 -0.60
C PHE A 6 -29.09 36.23 -1.49
N TRP A 7 -27.78 36.39 -1.26
CA TRP A 7 -26.77 35.56 -1.93
C TRP A 7 -26.84 34.13 -1.35
N MET A 8 -27.66 33.25 -1.94
CA MET A 8 -27.50 31.81 -1.74
C MET A 8 -26.27 31.36 -2.53
N GLN A 9 -25.08 31.77 -2.08
CA GLN A 9 -23.85 31.14 -2.53
C GLN A 9 -23.85 29.73 -1.93
N ARG A 10 -24.26 28.74 -2.72
CA ARG A 10 -23.94 27.34 -2.45
C ARG A 10 -22.43 27.29 -2.31
N LEU A 11 -21.92 27.18 -1.07
CA LEU A 11 -20.49 27.05 -0.84
C LEU A 11 -19.99 25.87 -1.70
N PRO A 12 -18.95 26.05 -2.53
CA PRO A 12 -18.38 24.94 -3.26
C PRO A 12 -17.95 23.88 -2.23
N ARG A 13 -18.39 22.63 -2.44
CA ARG A 13 -17.88 21.51 -1.64
C ARG A 13 -16.38 21.48 -1.86
N VAL A 14 -15.62 21.59 -0.77
CA VAL A 14 -14.17 21.44 -0.83
C VAL A 14 -13.89 19.97 -1.17
N PRO A 15 -13.11 19.67 -2.24
CA PRO A 15 -12.72 18.31 -2.54
C PRO A 15 -11.90 17.76 -1.37
N ASP A 16 -12.14 16.49 -1.03
CA ASP A 16 -11.36 15.81 0.00
C ASP A 16 -9.99 15.46 -0.57
N THR A 17 -8.93 15.94 0.09
CA THR A 17 -7.54 15.78 -0.33
C THR A 17 -6.74 14.91 0.64
N THR A 18 -7.42 14.20 1.55
CA THR A 18 -6.77 13.45 2.62
C THR A 18 -6.32 12.10 2.09
N ALA A 19 -5.02 11.84 2.06
CA ALA A 19 -4.51 10.54 1.66
C ALA A 19 -4.88 9.45 2.71
N PRO A 20 -5.27 8.24 2.27
CA PRO A 20 -5.49 7.11 3.17
C PRO A 20 -4.17 6.58 3.75
N ALA A 21 -4.29 5.78 4.81
CA ALA A 21 -3.12 5.09 5.38
C ALA A 21 -2.51 4.09 4.40
N ALA A 22 -1.19 3.99 4.40
CA ALA A 22 -0.49 3.06 3.53
C ALA A 22 -0.78 1.59 3.88
N PRO A 23 -0.83 0.68 2.88
CA PRO A 23 -1.05 -0.75 3.11
C PRO A 23 -0.01 -1.38 4.05
N THR A 24 -0.42 -2.39 4.82
CA THR A 24 0.43 -3.08 5.80
C THR A 24 0.30 -4.59 5.70
N GLY A 25 1.23 -5.34 6.32
CA GLY A 25 1.15 -6.80 6.39
C GLY A 25 1.19 -7.50 5.03
N LEU A 26 1.90 -6.92 4.05
CA LEU A 26 1.99 -7.46 2.70
C LEU A 26 2.66 -8.84 2.69
N ALA A 27 1.99 -9.81 2.08
CA ALA A 27 2.51 -11.15 1.85
C ALA A 27 2.18 -11.59 0.42
N ALA A 28 3.05 -12.39 -0.20
CA ALA A 28 2.75 -13.01 -1.48
C ALA A 28 2.72 -14.53 -1.37
N ASP A 29 1.68 -15.13 -1.93
CA ASP A 29 1.64 -16.54 -2.25
C ASP A 29 2.11 -16.74 -3.69
N ASN A 30 3.16 -17.54 -3.86
CA ASN A 30 3.78 -17.89 -5.13
C ASN A 30 3.72 -19.40 -5.42
N SER A 31 2.91 -20.15 -4.67
CA SER A 31 2.80 -21.61 -4.78
C SER A 31 2.10 -22.07 -6.06
N GLY A 32 1.30 -21.20 -6.69
CA GLY A 32 0.55 -21.50 -7.91
C GLY A 32 1.22 -21.03 -9.21
N THR A 33 0.42 -21.02 -10.29
CA THR A 33 0.82 -20.43 -11.58
C THR A 33 0.93 -18.91 -11.53
N ASN A 34 0.23 -18.29 -10.59
CA ASN A 34 0.14 -16.84 -10.41
C ASN A 34 0.56 -16.46 -9.00
N THR A 35 1.00 -15.22 -8.83
CA THR A 35 1.22 -14.62 -7.52
C THR A 35 -0.04 -13.99 -6.98
N VAL A 36 -0.38 -14.32 -5.73
CA VAL A 36 -1.45 -13.64 -4.98
C VAL A 36 -0.82 -12.77 -3.91
N ILE A 37 -1.01 -11.44 -3.99
CA ILE A 37 -0.62 -10.50 -2.94
C ILE A 37 -1.78 -10.32 -1.98
N SER A 38 -1.51 -10.47 -0.69
CA SER A 38 -2.47 -10.22 0.40
C SER A 38 -1.91 -9.19 1.37
N GLY A 39 -2.80 -8.54 2.11
CA GLY A 39 -2.41 -7.57 3.13
C GLY A 39 -3.59 -6.88 3.77
N LYS A 40 -3.29 -5.77 4.45
CA LYS A 40 -4.26 -4.88 5.08
C LYS A 40 -4.20 -3.48 4.49
N ALA A 41 -5.35 -2.84 4.37
CA ALA A 41 -5.52 -1.45 3.95
C ALA A 41 -6.76 -0.86 4.63
N GLU A 42 -7.12 0.38 4.31
CA GLU A 42 -8.29 1.03 4.88
C GLU A 42 -9.58 0.26 4.52
N PRO A 43 -10.46 -0.05 5.49
CA PRO A 43 -11.71 -0.76 5.21
C PRO A 43 -12.60 -0.06 4.18
N ASN A 44 -13.23 -0.83 3.31
CA ASN A 44 -14.09 -0.33 2.22
C ASN A 44 -13.38 0.62 1.23
N SER A 45 -12.03 0.58 1.17
CA SER A 45 -11.23 1.30 0.19
C SER A 45 -10.81 0.39 -0.97
N LYS A 46 -9.92 0.88 -1.84
CA LYS A 46 -9.26 0.08 -2.88
C LYS A 46 -7.76 0.07 -2.65
N VAL A 47 -7.09 -0.96 -3.14
CA VAL A 47 -5.63 -0.96 -3.30
C VAL A 47 -5.26 -0.96 -4.77
N VAL A 48 -4.23 -0.20 -5.12
CA VAL A 48 -3.61 -0.16 -6.43
C VAL A 48 -2.34 -0.98 -6.38
N ILE A 49 -2.26 -2.05 -7.18
CA ILE A 49 -1.10 -2.94 -7.27
C ILE A 49 -0.64 -2.98 -8.72
N ASP A 50 0.59 -2.53 -9.00
CA ASP A 50 1.14 -2.40 -10.36
C ASP A 50 0.17 -1.68 -11.34
N GLY A 51 -0.61 -0.72 -10.84
CA GLY A 51 -1.61 0.04 -11.62
C GLY A 51 -2.99 -0.61 -11.78
N LYS A 52 -3.24 -1.78 -11.17
CA LYS A 52 -4.57 -2.42 -11.13
C LYS A 52 -5.25 -2.18 -9.78
N GLU A 53 -6.54 -1.87 -9.80
CA GLU A 53 -7.35 -1.68 -8.57
C GLU A 53 -7.93 -3.01 -8.07
N TYR A 54 -7.81 -3.26 -6.77
CA TYR A 54 -8.42 -4.40 -6.07
C TYR A 54 -9.24 -3.90 -4.87
N PRO A 55 -10.41 -4.48 -4.58
CA PRO A 55 -11.24 -4.06 -3.47
C PRO A 55 -10.65 -4.50 -2.11
N VAL A 56 -10.80 -3.66 -1.10
CA VAL A 56 -10.53 -3.98 0.31
C VAL A 56 -11.86 -4.30 0.99
N ASN A 57 -11.90 -5.38 1.77
CA ASN A 57 -13.11 -5.76 2.48
C ASN A 57 -13.43 -4.79 3.66
N ALA A 58 -14.58 -4.98 4.31
CA ALA A 58 -14.98 -4.17 5.46
C ALA A 58 -14.13 -4.39 6.73
N ALA A 59 -13.30 -5.44 6.77
CA ALA A 59 -12.34 -5.70 7.84
C ALA A 59 -10.94 -5.13 7.54
N GLY A 60 -10.74 -4.54 6.35
CA GLY A 60 -9.45 -4.02 5.92
C GLY A 60 -8.53 -5.03 5.24
N ASP A 61 -8.96 -6.27 4.99
CA ASP A 61 -8.17 -7.26 4.22
C ASP A 61 -8.37 -7.12 2.72
N PHE A 62 -7.30 -7.40 1.97
CA PHE A 62 -7.38 -7.59 0.53
C PHE A 62 -6.58 -8.82 0.08
N SER A 63 -6.97 -9.36 -1.07
CA SER A 63 -6.27 -10.44 -1.77
C SER A 63 -6.34 -10.18 -3.27
N ALA A 64 -5.19 -10.15 -3.93
CA ALA A 64 -5.03 -9.70 -5.30
C ALA A 64 -4.21 -10.71 -6.10
N ASP A 65 -4.85 -11.42 -7.03
CA ASP A 65 -4.17 -12.23 -8.04
C ASP A 65 -3.60 -11.31 -9.12
N LEU A 66 -2.27 -11.34 -9.29
CA LEU A 66 -1.57 -10.51 -10.27
C LEU A 66 -1.73 -11.00 -11.72
N GLY A 67 -2.21 -12.23 -11.93
CA GLY A 67 -2.28 -12.87 -13.24
C GLY A 67 -0.92 -13.33 -13.77
N LYS A 68 0.16 -13.04 -13.04
CA LYS A 68 1.55 -13.34 -13.37
C LYS A 68 2.23 -13.91 -12.14
N LYS A 69 3.29 -14.70 -12.36
CA LYS A 69 4.19 -15.13 -11.30
C LYS A 69 5.33 -14.13 -11.18
N LEU A 70 5.57 -13.62 -9.96
CA LEU A 70 6.73 -12.78 -9.67
C LEU A 70 8.01 -13.61 -9.76
N SER A 71 9.04 -13.01 -10.36
CA SER A 71 10.40 -13.55 -10.36
C SER A 71 11.16 -13.15 -9.09
N ASN A 72 12.21 -13.88 -8.75
CA ASN A 72 13.03 -13.57 -7.57
C ASN A 72 13.64 -12.15 -7.70
N GLY A 73 13.38 -11.29 -6.71
CA GLY A 73 13.83 -9.90 -6.72
C GLY A 73 12.90 -8.90 -7.41
N GLU A 74 11.77 -9.34 -7.99
CA GLU A 74 10.73 -8.42 -8.47
C GLU A 74 10.12 -7.67 -7.28
N THR A 75 9.93 -6.37 -7.46
CA THR A 75 9.30 -5.49 -6.46
C THR A 75 7.92 -5.12 -6.96
N VAL A 76 6.91 -5.30 -6.11
CA VAL A 76 5.53 -4.92 -6.38
C VAL A 76 5.20 -3.69 -5.57
N GLU A 77 4.68 -2.66 -6.24
CA GLU A 77 4.21 -1.45 -5.57
C GLU A 77 2.73 -1.60 -5.19
N VAL A 78 2.40 -1.34 -3.93
CA VAL A 78 1.05 -1.41 -3.38
C VAL A 78 0.70 -0.07 -2.74
N LYS A 79 -0.39 0.57 -3.19
CA LYS A 79 -0.93 1.83 -2.64
C LYS A 79 -2.39 1.63 -2.24
N ALA A 80 -2.87 2.34 -1.23
CA ALA A 80 -4.30 2.44 -0.92
C ALA A 80 -4.90 3.64 -1.66
N LYS A 81 -6.18 3.54 -2.01
CA LYS A 81 -6.96 4.57 -2.68
C LYS A 81 -8.33 4.69 -1.99
N ASP A 82 -8.67 5.89 -1.55
CA ASP A 82 -9.95 6.14 -0.88
C ASP A 82 -11.10 6.36 -1.87
N ALA A 83 -12.30 6.63 -1.36
CA ALA A 83 -13.49 6.93 -2.17
C ALA A 83 -13.45 8.30 -2.86
N SER A 84 -12.53 9.17 -2.44
CA SER A 84 -12.27 10.51 -2.99
C SER A 84 -11.11 10.49 -4.02
N ASP A 85 -10.62 9.30 -4.37
CA ASP A 85 -9.48 9.04 -5.26
C ASP A 85 -8.10 9.53 -4.76
N ASN A 86 -7.93 9.81 -3.46
CA ASN A 86 -6.63 10.10 -2.88
C ASN A 86 -5.79 8.83 -2.70
N LEU A 87 -4.49 8.91 -2.99
CA LEU A 87 -3.55 7.79 -2.90
C LEU A 87 -2.69 7.87 -1.64
N SER A 88 -2.43 6.72 -1.01
CA SER A 88 -1.46 6.61 0.08
C SER A 88 -0.01 6.62 -0.42
N ASP A 89 0.93 6.69 0.52
CA ASP A 89 2.33 6.32 0.27
C ASP A 89 2.42 4.90 -0.31
N ALA A 90 3.42 4.71 -1.19
CA ALA A 90 3.75 3.42 -1.75
C ALA A 90 4.30 2.47 -0.69
N LYS A 91 3.89 1.21 -0.78
CA LYS A 91 4.43 0.10 0.00
C LYS A 91 4.94 -0.95 -0.96
N HIS A 92 6.23 -1.25 -0.84
CA HIS A 92 6.92 -2.18 -1.72
C HIS A 92 6.90 -3.58 -1.10
N TYR A 93 6.31 -4.53 -1.81
CA TYR A 93 6.53 -5.94 -1.54
C TYR A 93 7.76 -6.39 -2.31
N HIS A 94 8.75 -6.93 -1.60
CA HIS A 94 9.90 -7.58 -2.20
C HIS A 94 9.63 -9.08 -2.22
N GLY A 95 9.54 -9.66 -3.43
CA GLY A 95 9.51 -11.12 -3.58
C GLY A 95 10.66 -11.72 -2.78
N THR A 96 10.40 -12.78 -2.01
CA THR A 96 11.37 -13.39 -1.11
C THR A 96 12.70 -13.58 -1.84
N ARG A 97 13.71 -12.74 -1.53
CA ARG A 97 15.09 -13.21 -1.62
C ARG A 97 15.09 -14.47 -0.77
N HIS A 98 15.52 -15.59 -1.33
CA HIS A 98 15.84 -16.77 -0.54
C HIS A 98 16.83 -16.32 0.55
N HIS A 99 16.32 -15.97 1.72
CA HIS A 99 17.10 -15.80 2.92
C HIS A 99 17.42 -17.24 3.30
N CYS A 100 18.69 -17.62 3.19
CA CYS A 100 19.16 -18.88 3.74
C CYS A 100 18.67 -18.96 5.19
N THR A 101 17.80 -19.92 5.49
CA THR A 101 17.32 -20.20 6.84
C THR A 101 18.49 -20.70 7.68
N GLY A 102 19.05 -19.81 8.50
CA GLY A 102 20.07 -20.13 9.49
C GLY A 102 20.02 -19.11 10.64
N SER A 103 19.19 -19.41 11.63
CA SER A 103 19.33 -19.07 13.05
C SER A 103 20.13 -17.80 13.44
N ALA A 104 19.44 -16.76 13.93
CA ALA A 104 19.71 -16.21 15.27
C ALA A 104 18.77 -15.04 15.62
N ASN A 105 18.01 -15.24 16.69
CA ASN A 105 17.75 -14.17 17.64
C ASN A 105 19.10 -13.63 18.15
N ARG A 106 19.50 -12.42 17.75
CA ARG A 106 20.48 -11.64 18.50
C ARG A 106 20.13 -10.16 18.43
N LEU A 107 19.37 -9.72 19.44
CA LEU A 107 19.45 -8.35 19.93
C LEU A 107 20.93 -8.06 20.27
N THR A 108 21.63 -7.34 19.41
CA THR A 108 22.72 -6.46 19.84
C THR A 108 22.73 -5.26 18.90
N ALA A 109 22.42 -4.10 19.46
CA ALA A 109 22.84 -2.84 18.91
C ALA A 109 24.33 -2.89 18.56
N ASP A 110 24.70 -2.47 17.36
CA ASP A 110 25.57 -1.31 17.25
C ASP A 110 25.12 -0.44 16.08
N ASN A 111 25.17 0.85 16.34
CA ASN A 111 25.12 1.91 15.37
C ASN A 111 26.51 2.53 15.48
N SER A 112 27.45 2.19 14.60
CA SER A 112 28.61 3.03 14.34
C SER A 112 29.45 2.53 13.17
N GLY A 113 29.39 3.28 12.06
CA GLY A 113 30.57 3.97 11.54
C GLY A 113 31.73 3.14 10.97
N THR A 114 32.02 3.43 9.71
CA THR A 114 33.37 3.57 9.09
C THR A 114 34.28 2.34 8.96
N ASN A 115 34.43 1.90 7.71
CA ASN A 115 35.68 1.63 6.98
C ASN A 115 36.96 1.44 7.82
N ASN A 116 37.53 0.23 7.80
CA ASN A 116 38.98 0.13 7.64
C ASN A 116 39.39 -1.15 6.89
N ARG A 117 40.33 -0.96 5.97
CA ARG A 117 41.06 -1.98 5.22
C ARG A 117 42.00 -2.74 6.16
N ASP A 118 42.27 -4.00 5.85
CA ASP A 118 43.61 -4.56 5.59
C ASP A 118 43.47 -5.90 4.85
#